data_AF-A0AAD7J2Q3-F1
#
_entry.id   AF-A0AAD7J2Q3-F1
#
_cell.length_a   1.000
_cell.length_b   1.000
_cell.length_c   1.000
_cell.angle_alpha   90.00
_cell.angle_beta   90.00
_cell.angle_gamma   90.00
#
_symmetry.space_group_name_H-M   'P 1'
#
loop_
_entity.id
_entity.type
_entity.pdbx_description
1 polymer ?
#
loop_
_entity_poly.entity_id
_entity_poly.type
_entity_poly.pdbx_seq_one_letter_code
_entity_poly.pdbx_strand_id
1 'polypeptide(L)'
;MRLFNILEIEGLLQEFGQEALLWGQLCHPNILPFFGVYYLERKLCLISPWMENGNIFKYLKKRPFNMNRLSFVLDVALGVEYLHANNVVHGDLKSANILVTSSGRACIADFGLSYITNPMTFRFTHATLEHGRGGTLHYQAPELFQDEMNHFGSDIYAFGCIMTGKVPFYEIAKDPAPSSWSTPVLEQFWQLLQDCWNTARDLRPTAPQIVERLRGAPFELTTPERAPDWDEESTSKARRCLKPQPPAVSTAQLKQWGIRE
;
A
#
# COMPACT_ATOMS: atom_id res chain seq x y z
N MET A 1 -19.35 24.50 -12.61
CA MET A 1 -19.53 24.47 -11.14
C MET A 1 -20.08 23.10 -10.80
N ARG A 2 -19.30 22.22 -10.16
CA ARG A 2 -19.81 20.94 -9.66
C ARG A 2 -20.35 21.21 -8.26
N LEU A 3 -21.66 21.11 -8.09
CA LEU A 3 -22.32 21.19 -6.79
C LEU A 3 -22.26 19.78 -6.21
N PHE A 4 -21.47 19.60 -5.16
CA PHE A 4 -21.49 18.37 -4.36
C PHE A 4 -22.52 18.54 -3.25
N ASN A 5 -23.31 17.50 -2.98
CA ASN A 5 -24.25 17.51 -1.87
C ASN A 5 -23.48 17.56 -0.53
N ILE A 6 -24.05 18.19 0.50
CA ILE A 6 -23.44 18.28 1.84
C ILE A 6 -23.09 16.88 2.37
N LEU A 7 -23.93 15.88 2.09
CA LEU A 7 -23.70 14.48 2.47
C LEU A 7 -22.49 13.86 1.74
N GLU A 8 -22.25 14.23 0.48
CA GLU A 8 -21.08 13.77 -0.29
C GLU A 8 -19.79 14.39 0.26
N ILE A 9 -19.85 15.65 0.70
CA ILE A 9 -18.72 16.34 1.33
C ILE A 9 -18.39 15.72 2.70
N GLU A 10 -19.41 15.40 3.51
CA GLU A 10 -19.22 14.74 4.80
C GLU A 10 -18.61 13.34 4.63
N GLY A 11 -19.07 12.55 3.65
CA GLY A 11 -18.49 11.25 3.31
C GLY A 11 -17.01 11.35 2.91
N LEU A 12 -16.68 12.28 2.01
CA LEU A 12 -15.29 12.51 1.58
C LEU A 12 -14.37 12.94 2.73
N LEU A 13 -14.86 13.77 3.64
CA LEU A 13 -14.10 14.18 4.83
C LEU A 13 -13.88 13.02 5.79
N GLN A 14 -14.86 12.12 5.91
CA GLN A 14 -14.75 10.92 6.74
C GLN A 14 -13.71 9.95 6.18
N GLU A 15 -13.75 9.65 4.88
CA GLU A 15 -12.78 8.77 4.20
C GLU A 15 -11.36 9.34 4.29
N PHE A 16 -11.21 10.63 4.03
CA PHE A 16 -9.93 11.33 4.17
C PHE A 16 -9.40 11.29 5.60
N GLY A 17 -10.27 11.47 6.59
CA GLY A 17 -9.93 11.39 8.00
C GLY A 17 -9.52 9.98 8.42
N GLN A 18 -10.21 8.95 7.92
CA GLN A 18 -9.87 7.55 8.16
C GLN A 18 -8.49 7.21 7.61
N GLU A 19 -8.20 7.59 6.36
CA GLU A 19 -6.89 7.36 5.73
C GLU A 19 -5.78 8.05 6.54
N ALA A 20 -5.96 9.32 6.90
CA ALA A 20 -4.98 10.08 7.68
C ALA A 20 -4.70 9.44 9.05
N LEU A 21 -5.75 8.98 9.75
CA LEU A 21 -5.63 8.36 11.07
C LEU A 21 -4.96 6.98 11.01
N LEU A 22 -5.33 6.15 10.03
CA LEU A 22 -4.73 4.84 9.84
C LEU A 22 -3.27 4.99 9.42
N TRP A 23 -3.01 5.78 8.38
CA TRP A 23 -1.66 5.95 7.84
C TRP A 23 -0.72 6.59 8.87
N GLY A 24 -1.21 7.54 9.69
CA GLY A 24 -0.41 8.15 10.76
C GLY A 24 0.00 7.20 11.89
N GLN A 25 -0.59 6.01 11.98
CA GLN A 25 -0.19 4.99 12.96
C GLN A 25 0.88 4.02 12.40
N LEU A 26 1.18 4.09 11.10
CA LEU A 26 2.11 3.17 10.45
C LEU A 26 3.53 3.74 10.44
N CYS A 27 4.49 2.94 10.89
CA CYS A 27 5.91 3.28 10.91
C CYS A 27 6.76 2.04 10.60
N HIS A 28 7.24 1.96 9.35
CA HIS A 28 8.07 0.85 8.89
C HIS A 28 8.90 1.24 7.66
N PRO A 29 10.13 0.70 7.46
CA PRO A 29 10.97 1.03 6.30
C PRO A 29 10.32 0.80 4.93
N ASN A 30 9.41 -0.18 4.83
CA ASN A 30 8.70 -0.52 3.59
C ASN A 30 7.27 0.03 3.53
N ILE A 31 6.95 1.02 4.36
CA ILE A 31 5.69 1.77 4.31
C ILE A 31 6.03 3.24 4.03
N LEU A 32 5.30 3.87 3.11
CA LEU A 32 5.49 5.28 2.78
C LEU A 32 5.27 6.12 4.04
N PRO A 33 6.21 6.99 4.46
CA PRO A 33 6.02 7.82 5.64
C PRO A 33 4.88 8.83 5.46
N PHE A 34 4.11 9.04 6.53
CA PHE A 34 3.12 10.11 6.60
C PHE A 34 3.68 11.28 7.41
N PHE A 35 3.70 12.48 6.82
CA PHE A 35 4.13 13.70 7.52
C PHE A 35 2.97 14.47 8.15
N GLY A 36 1.75 14.29 7.64
CA GLY A 36 0.55 14.89 8.22
C GLY A 36 -0.44 15.41 7.19
N VAL A 37 -1.41 16.19 7.67
CA VAL A 37 -2.44 16.82 6.85
C VAL A 37 -2.11 18.30 6.69
N TYR A 38 -2.27 18.82 5.48
CA TYR A 38 -2.16 20.24 5.17
C TYR A 38 -3.44 20.73 4.49
N TYR A 39 -3.87 21.96 4.80
CA TYR A 39 -5.02 22.58 4.17
C TYR A 39 -4.56 23.66 3.18
N LEU A 40 -4.68 23.38 1.88
CA LEU A 40 -4.26 24.25 0.79
C LEU A 40 -5.45 24.58 -0.11
N GLU A 41 -5.72 25.86 -0.34
CA GLU A 41 -6.72 26.33 -1.31
C GLU A 41 -8.09 25.64 -1.20
N ARG A 42 -8.58 25.48 0.04
CA ARG A 42 -9.84 24.79 0.37
C ARG A 42 -9.86 23.28 0.15
N LYS A 43 -8.68 22.65 0.05
CA LYS A 43 -8.53 21.19 -0.06
C LYS A 43 -7.69 20.68 1.10
N LEU A 44 -8.12 19.56 1.67
CA LEU A 44 -7.26 18.78 2.55
C LEU A 44 -6.27 17.99 1.69
N CYS A 45 -5.02 17.94 2.13
CA CYS A 45 -3.94 17.27 1.43
C CYS A 45 -3.18 16.38 2.43
N LEU A 46 -2.96 15.13 2.06
CA LEU A 46 -2.09 14.21 2.79
C LEU A 46 -0.65 14.45 2.33
N ILE A 47 0.26 14.60 3.28
CA ILE A 47 1.65 14.97 3.01
C ILE A 47 2.56 13.78 3.33
N SER A 48 3.44 13.46 2.40
CA SER A 48 4.43 12.39 2.48
C SER A 48 5.71 12.81 1.72
N PRO A 49 6.85 12.12 1.91
CA PRO A 49 8.05 12.40 1.13
C PRO A 49 7.85 12.05 -0.34
N TRP A 50 8.41 12.86 -1.23
CA TRP A 50 8.39 12.63 -2.67
C TRP A 50 9.32 11.47 -3.05
N MET A 51 8.78 10.51 -3.81
CA MET A 51 9.53 9.35 -4.32
C MET A 51 10.02 9.61 -5.74
N GLU A 52 11.26 10.10 -5.88
CA GLU A 52 11.86 10.50 -7.18
C GLU A 52 11.90 9.37 -8.21
N ASN A 53 12.08 8.13 -7.75
CA ASN A 53 12.10 6.95 -8.61
C ASN A 53 10.70 6.48 -9.04
N GLY A 54 9.64 7.13 -8.53
CA GLY A 54 8.25 6.87 -8.87
C GLY A 54 7.78 5.49 -8.42
N ASN A 55 6.78 4.94 -9.11
CA ASN A 55 6.29 3.59 -8.82
C ASN A 55 7.18 2.49 -9.41
N ILE A 56 7.14 1.32 -8.78
CA ILE A 56 7.99 0.18 -9.12
C ILE A 56 7.80 -0.29 -10.56
N PHE A 57 6.58 -0.20 -11.10
CA PHE A 57 6.29 -0.59 -12.48
C PHE A 57 7.06 0.28 -13.49
N LYS A 58 6.99 1.61 -13.32
CA LYS A 58 7.74 2.56 -14.17
C LYS A 58 9.24 2.46 -13.94
N TYR A 59 9.66 2.23 -12.69
CA TYR A 59 11.06 2.10 -12.32
C TYR A 59 11.73 0.89 -12.99
N LEU A 60 11.12 -0.29 -12.88
CA LEU A 60 11.66 -1.53 -13.45
C LEU A 60 11.60 -1.58 -14.98
N LYS A 61 10.68 -0.86 -15.62
CA LYS A 61 10.60 -0.78 -17.10
C LYS A 61 11.82 -0.10 -17.73
N LYS A 62 12.50 0.80 -16.99
CA LYS A 62 13.66 1.55 -17.47
C LYS A 62 15.00 0.86 -17.19
N ARG A 63 14.99 -0.28 -16.51
CA ARG A 63 16.19 -0.97 -16.00
C ARG A 63 16.34 -2.33 -16.69
N PRO A 64 17.58 -2.82 -16.87
CA PRO A 64 17.82 -4.13 -17.45
C PRO A 64 17.24 -5.25 -16.58
N PHE A 65 16.88 -6.37 -17.22
CA PHE A 65 16.23 -7.51 -16.56
C PHE A 65 17.08 -8.17 -15.46
N ASN A 66 18.40 -8.00 -15.50
CA ASN A 66 19.35 -8.55 -14.53
C ASN A 66 19.40 -7.77 -13.20
N MET A 67 18.60 -6.72 -13.01
CA MET A 67 18.46 -6.05 -11.72
C MET A 67 17.86 -7.01 -10.68
N ASN A 68 18.34 -6.96 -9.43
CA ASN A 68 17.85 -7.80 -8.33
C ASN A 68 16.40 -7.43 -7.97
N ARG A 69 15.43 -7.99 -8.70
CA ARG A 69 13.99 -7.83 -8.47
C ARG A 69 13.54 -8.47 -7.15
N LEU A 70 14.27 -9.47 -6.67
CA LEU A 70 13.96 -10.17 -5.43
C LEU A 70 14.05 -9.24 -4.21
N SER A 71 14.99 -8.29 -4.22
CA SER A 71 15.09 -7.27 -3.16
C SER A 71 13.80 -6.45 -3.01
N PHE A 72 13.19 -6.03 -4.13
CA PHE A 72 11.91 -5.32 -4.11
C PHE A 72 10.74 -6.19 -3.67
N VAL A 73 10.72 -7.46 -4.10
CA VAL A 73 9.69 -8.42 -3.68
C VAL A 73 9.76 -8.62 -2.16
N LEU A 74 10.97 -8.77 -1.62
CA LEU A 74 11.19 -8.89 -0.18
C LEU A 74 10.77 -7.61 0.57
N ASP A 75 11.11 -6.43 0.05
CA ASP A 75 10.66 -5.15 0.60
C ASP A 75 9.14 -5.06 0.72
N VAL A 76 8.42 -5.40 -0.36
CA VAL A 76 6.95 -5.41 -0.35
C VAL A 76 6.43 -6.44 0.65
N ALA A 77 7.01 -7.65 0.70
CA ALA A 77 6.61 -8.69 1.64
C ALA A 77 6.77 -8.25 3.10
N LEU A 78 7.86 -7.57 3.44
CA LEU A 78 8.10 -7.00 4.78
C LEU A 78 7.08 -5.89 5.11
N GLY A 79 6.72 -5.06 4.12
CA GLY A 79 5.65 -4.08 4.30
C GLY A 79 4.29 -4.73 4.58
N VAL A 80 3.93 -5.77 3.83
CA VAL A 80 2.67 -6.51 4.03
C VAL A 80 2.67 -7.24 5.39
N GLU A 81 3.78 -7.87 5.76
CA GLU A 81 3.97 -8.50 7.07
C GLU A 81 3.72 -7.50 8.20
N TYR A 82 4.31 -6.30 8.11
CA TYR A 82 4.09 -5.24 9.08
C TYR A 82 2.62 -4.81 9.17
N LEU A 83 1.94 -4.60 8.03
CA LEU A 83 0.52 -4.23 8.02
C LEU A 83 -0.34 -5.31 8.70
N HIS A 84 -0.16 -6.57 8.30
CA HIS A 84 -0.94 -7.69 8.83
C HIS A 84 -0.68 -7.91 10.33
N ALA A 85 0.56 -7.73 10.80
CA ALA A 85 0.89 -7.78 12.22
C ALA A 85 0.21 -6.66 13.05
N ASN A 86 -0.08 -5.52 12.42
CA ASN A 86 -0.85 -4.41 13.01
C ASN A 86 -2.36 -4.53 12.74
N ASN A 87 -2.83 -5.69 12.29
CA ASN A 87 -4.22 -5.97 11.93
C ASN A 87 -4.77 -5.05 10.82
N VAL A 88 -3.90 -4.57 9.92
CA VAL A 88 -4.28 -3.71 8.80
C VAL A 88 -4.35 -4.53 7.53
N VAL A 89 -5.50 -4.50 6.86
CA VAL A 89 -5.66 -4.95 5.47
C VAL A 89 -5.45 -3.74 4.58
N HIS A 90 -4.59 -3.88 3.57
CA HIS A 90 -4.35 -2.77 2.64
C HIS A 90 -5.51 -2.59 1.65
N GLY A 91 -5.98 -3.68 1.03
CA GLY A 91 -7.17 -3.71 0.19
C GLY A 91 -7.03 -3.17 -1.25
N ASP A 92 -5.85 -2.66 -1.63
CA ASP A 92 -5.55 -2.19 -3.00
C ASP A 92 -4.05 -2.26 -3.30
N LEU A 93 -3.44 -3.39 -2.92
CA LEU A 93 -2.05 -3.65 -3.29
C LEU A 93 -1.94 -3.81 -4.81
N LYS A 94 -1.13 -2.94 -5.42
CA LYS A 94 -0.84 -2.97 -6.85
C LYS A 94 0.50 -2.33 -7.12
N SER A 95 1.10 -2.62 -8.28
CA SER A 95 2.41 -2.08 -8.65
C SER A 95 2.44 -0.54 -8.73
N ALA A 96 1.29 0.11 -8.93
CA ALA A 96 1.21 1.58 -8.91
C ALA A 96 1.34 2.17 -7.50
N ASN A 97 0.97 1.39 -6.47
CA ASN A 97 0.99 1.75 -5.05
C ASN A 97 2.27 1.30 -4.34
N ILE A 98 3.21 0.71 -5.08
CA ILE A 98 4.56 0.45 -4.59
C ILE A 98 5.48 1.52 -5.14
N LEU A 99 5.98 2.41 -4.28
CA LEU A 99 6.90 3.47 -4.64
C LEU A 99 8.34 3.06 -4.37
N VAL A 100 9.26 3.62 -5.15
CA VAL A 100 10.70 3.35 -5.04
C VAL A 100 11.39 4.57 -4.44
N THR A 101 12.14 4.34 -3.37
CA THR A 101 12.91 5.37 -2.68
C THR A 101 14.11 5.82 -3.51
N SER A 102 14.70 6.96 -3.18
CA SER A 102 15.99 7.40 -3.77
C SER A 102 17.10 6.37 -3.55
N SER A 103 17.08 5.67 -2.40
CA SER A 103 17.98 4.56 -2.05
C SER A 103 17.66 3.24 -2.76
N GLY A 104 16.62 3.19 -3.61
CA GLY A 104 16.27 2.00 -4.38
C GLY A 104 15.56 0.90 -3.59
N ARG A 105 14.84 1.25 -2.52
CA ARG A 105 13.97 0.35 -1.75
C ARG A 105 12.51 0.48 -2.21
N ALA A 106 11.69 -0.54 -2.00
CA ALA A 106 10.25 -0.45 -2.20
C ALA A 106 9.52 -0.08 -0.90
N CYS A 107 8.51 0.78 -1.02
CA CYS A 107 7.58 1.11 0.04
C CYS A 107 6.14 1.08 -0.47
N ILE A 108 5.23 0.61 0.38
CA ILE A 108 3.80 0.55 0.10
C ILE A 108 3.17 1.91 0.41
N ALA A 109 2.31 2.40 -0.46
CA ALA A 109 1.63 3.68 -0.40
C ALA A 109 0.13 3.52 -0.70
N ASP A 110 -0.64 4.60 -0.53
CA ASP A 110 -2.07 4.71 -0.85
C ASP A 110 -2.95 3.82 0.05
N PHE A 111 -3.37 4.40 1.18
CA PHE A 111 -4.10 3.71 2.25
C PHE A 111 -5.60 4.04 2.24
N GLY A 112 -6.12 4.63 1.15
CA GLY A 112 -7.52 5.06 1.06
C GLY A 112 -8.54 3.91 1.16
N LEU A 113 -8.12 2.68 0.86
CA LEU A 113 -8.94 1.46 0.99
C LEU A 113 -8.51 0.56 2.15
N SER A 114 -7.53 1.00 2.93
CA SER A 114 -7.01 0.22 4.06
C SER A 114 -7.90 0.31 5.28
N TYR A 115 -7.97 -0.75 6.07
CA TYR A 115 -8.77 -0.78 7.28
C TYR A 115 -8.20 -1.73 8.35
N ILE A 116 -8.59 -1.51 9.61
CA ILE A 116 -8.19 -2.33 10.75
C ILE A 116 -9.24 -3.42 10.98
N THR A 117 -8.83 -4.70 11.05
CA THR A 117 -9.74 -5.84 11.20
C THR A 117 -10.24 -6.07 12.63
N ASN A 118 -9.67 -5.40 13.63
CA ASN A 118 -10.04 -5.57 15.03
C ASN A 118 -11.38 -4.85 15.39
N PRO A 119 -12.44 -5.59 15.79
CA PRO A 119 -13.75 -5.03 16.08
C PRO A 119 -13.80 -4.07 17.29
N MET A 120 -12.80 -4.10 18.18
CA MET A 120 -12.78 -3.23 19.36
C MET A 120 -12.07 -1.89 19.15
N THR A 121 -11.23 -1.73 18.13
CA THR A 121 -10.30 -0.59 18.09
C THR A 121 -10.87 0.64 17.38
N PHE A 122 -11.72 0.49 16.35
CA PHE A 122 -12.38 1.64 15.73
C PHE A 122 -13.72 1.26 15.09
N ARG A 123 -14.84 1.55 15.78
CA ARG A 123 -16.19 1.55 15.18
C ARG A 123 -16.39 2.69 14.15
N PHE A 124 -15.32 3.35 13.72
CA PHE A 124 -15.33 4.47 12.79
C PHE A 124 -14.76 4.13 11.41
N THR A 125 -14.06 3.01 11.23
CA THR A 125 -13.55 2.54 9.92
C THR A 125 -14.52 1.53 9.30
N HIS A 126 -15.78 1.92 9.14
CA HIS A 126 -16.61 1.24 8.15
C HIS A 126 -16.10 1.68 6.79
N ALA A 127 -15.29 0.84 6.14
CA ALA A 127 -15.20 0.89 4.69
C ALA A 127 -16.64 0.76 4.20
N THR A 128 -17.17 1.85 3.61
CA THR A 128 -18.51 1.86 3.05
C THR A 128 -18.60 0.69 2.07
N LEU A 129 -19.63 -0.14 2.23
CA LEU A 129 -19.85 -1.38 1.46
C LEU A 129 -19.86 -1.14 -0.06
N GLU A 130 -20.03 0.12 -0.50
CA GLU A 130 -19.95 0.53 -1.90
C GLU A 130 -18.52 0.56 -2.47
N HIS A 131 -17.50 0.67 -1.61
CA HIS A 131 -16.07 0.71 -1.98
C HIS A 131 -15.35 -0.64 -1.90
N GLY A 132 -16.06 -1.73 -1.57
CA GLY A 132 -15.54 -3.11 -1.76
C GLY A 132 -15.18 -3.44 -3.22
N ARG A 133 -15.55 -2.54 -4.15
CA ARG A 133 -15.23 -2.58 -5.59
C ARG A 133 -14.00 -1.75 -5.98
N GLY A 134 -13.31 -1.12 -5.02
CA GLY A 134 -12.27 -0.11 -5.26
C GLY A 134 -10.88 -0.63 -5.68
N GLY A 135 -10.71 -1.93 -5.90
CA GLY A 135 -9.44 -2.50 -6.33
C GLY A 135 -9.18 -2.30 -7.83
N THR A 136 -7.91 -2.23 -8.22
CA THR A 136 -7.58 -2.43 -9.64
C THR A 136 -7.88 -3.88 -10.01
N LEU A 137 -8.93 -4.13 -10.80
CA LEU A 137 -9.48 -5.47 -11.17
C LEU A 137 -8.42 -6.56 -11.41
N HIS A 138 -7.27 -6.18 -11.96
CA HIS A 138 -6.18 -7.09 -12.25
C HIS A 138 -5.51 -7.71 -11.01
N TYR A 139 -5.44 -7.00 -9.88
CA TYR A 139 -4.78 -7.48 -8.65
C TYR A 139 -5.77 -8.09 -7.65
N GLN A 140 -7.06 -8.08 -7.99
CA GLN A 140 -8.14 -8.45 -7.09
C GLN A 140 -8.27 -9.98 -6.97
N ALA A 141 -8.35 -10.46 -5.75
CA ALA A 141 -8.57 -11.87 -5.46
C ALA A 141 -9.96 -12.34 -5.94
N PRO A 142 -10.10 -13.60 -6.40
CA PRO A 142 -11.30 -14.06 -7.07
C PRO A 142 -12.58 -14.00 -6.22
N GLU A 143 -12.46 -14.18 -4.91
CA GLU A 143 -13.58 -14.09 -3.96
C GLU A 143 -14.19 -12.67 -3.88
N LEU A 144 -13.40 -11.64 -4.15
CA LEU A 144 -13.88 -10.24 -4.08
C LEU A 144 -14.79 -9.87 -5.26
N PHE A 145 -14.85 -10.68 -6.31
CA PHE A 145 -15.86 -10.53 -7.37
C PHE A 145 -17.26 -11.00 -6.93
N GLN A 146 -17.35 -11.68 -5.79
CA GLN A 146 -18.61 -12.17 -5.20
C GLN A 146 -19.08 -11.26 -4.05
N ASP A 147 -18.73 -9.97 -4.11
CA ASP A 147 -19.04 -8.93 -3.11
C ASP A 147 -18.49 -9.25 -1.70
N GLU A 148 -17.43 -10.07 -1.60
CA GLU A 148 -16.68 -10.22 -0.35
C GLU A 148 -15.84 -8.97 -0.04
N MET A 149 -15.62 -8.69 1.25
CA MET A 149 -14.71 -7.63 1.68
C MET A 149 -13.24 -8.08 1.55
N ASN A 150 -12.37 -7.12 1.21
CA ASN A 150 -10.92 -7.32 1.28
C ASN A 150 -10.50 -7.92 2.63
N HIS A 151 -9.50 -8.78 2.67
CA HIS A 151 -8.98 -9.41 3.89
C HIS A 151 -7.49 -9.71 3.74
N PHE A 152 -6.81 -10.22 4.78
CA PHE A 152 -5.38 -10.51 4.70
C PHE A 152 -5.03 -11.43 3.51
N GLY A 153 -5.81 -12.49 3.29
CA GLY A 153 -5.63 -13.35 2.12
C GLY A 153 -5.77 -12.65 0.76
N SER A 154 -6.56 -11.58 0.62
CA SER A 154 -6.70 -10.85 -0.64
C SER A 154 -5.48 -9.97 -0.92
N ASP A 155 -4.88 -9.40 0.12
CA ASP A 155 -3.57 -8.74 0.03
C ASP A 155 -2.48 -9.74 -0.40
N ILE A 156 -2.51 -10.99 0.11
CA ILE A 156 -1.56 -12.03 -0.30
C ILE A 156 -1.71 -12.40 -1.79
N TYR A 157 -2.93 -12.49 -2.29
CA TYR A 157 -3.19 -12.72 -3.71
C TYR A 157 -2.60 -11.58 -4.56
N ALA A 158 -2.90 -10.33 -4.18
CA ALA A 158 -2.41 -9.14 -4.85
C ALA A 158 -0.87 -9.03 -4.79
N PHE A 159 -0.25 -9.44 -3.69
CA PHE A 159 1.21 -9.58 -3.58
C PHE A 159 1.77 -10.57 -4.60
N GLY A 160 1.17 -11.77 -4.71
CA GLY A 160 1.56 -12.76 -5.71
C GLY A 160 1.51 -12.19 -7.13
N CYS A 161 0.46 -11.43 -7.44
CA CYS A 161 0.33 -10.67 -8.69
C CYS A 161 1.49 -9.68 -8.92
N ILE A 162 1.84 -8.87 -7.92
CA ILE A 162 2.96 -7.90 -7.99
C ILE A 162 4.29 -8.60 -8.25
N MET A 163 4.52 -9.74 -7.60
CA MET A 163 5.79 -10.48 -7.66
C MET A 163 6.12 -10.95 -9.08
N THR A 164 5.12 -11.18 -9.92
CA THR A 164 5.33 -11.55 -11.33
C THR A 164 5.96 -10.45 -12.18
N GLY A 165 5.89 -9.20 -11.71
CA GLY A 165 6.36 -8.03 -12.46
C GLY A 165 5.54 -7.73 -13.71
N LYS A 166 4.45 -8.45 -13.96
CA LYS A 166 3.48 -8.18 -15.02
C LYS A 166 2.16 -7.73 -14.39
N VAL A 167 1.38 -6.93 -15.12
CA VAL A 167 0.00 -6.66 -14.71
C VAL A 167 -0.76 -7.97 -14.90
N PRO A 168 -1.45 -8.48 -13.88
CA PRO A 168 -2.18 -9.74 -14.05
C PRO A 168 -3.25 -9.57 -15.11
N PHE A 169 -3.44 -10.60 -15.94
CA PHE A 169 -4.37 -10.56 -17.08
C PHE A 169 -4.05 -9.56 -18.20
N TYR A 170 -2.81 -9.03 -18.30
CA TYR A 170 -2.40 -8.25 -19.48
C TYR A 170 -2.61 -9.03 -20.81
N GLU A 171 -2.57 -10.37 -20.74
CA GLU A 171 -2.81 -11.29 -21.85
C GLU A 171 -4.28 -11.65 -22.04
N ILE A 172 -5.21 -11.34 -21.14
CA ILE A 172 -6.63 -11.74 -21.30
C ILE A 172 -7.37 -10.88 -22.36
N ALA A 173 -6.72 -9.90 -22.98
CA ALA A 173 -7.18 -9.40 -24.28
C ALA A 173 -7.04 -10.46 -25.40
N LYS A 174 -6.17 -11.48 -25.25
CA LYS A 174 -5.95 -12.65 -26.13
C LYS A 174 -5.21 -13.81 -25.38
N ASP A 175 -5.94 -14.80 -24.84
CA ASP A 175 -5.52 -16.05 -24.12
C ASP A 175 -4.17 -16.74 -24.47
N PRO A 176 -3.59 -17.67 -23.65
CA PRO A 176 -3.94 -18.14 -22.29
C PRO A 176 -2.77 -18.16 -21.26
N ALA A 177 -3.11 -18.05 -19.97
CA ALA A 177 -2.43 -18.59 -18.77
C ALA A 177 -0.91 -18.31 -18.48
N PRO A 178 -0.48 -18.39 -17.20
CA PRO A 178 0.80 -17.88 -16.66
C PRO A 178 2.13 -18.48 -17.18
N SER A 179 2.10 -19.42 -18.14
CA SER A 179 3.29 -20.15 -18.60
C SER A 179 4.29 -19.27 -19.37
N SER A 180 3.86 -18.09 -19.87
CA SER A 180 4.73 -17.11 -20.54
C SER A 180 5.46 -16.16 -19.56
N TRP A 181 5.25 -16.33 -18.24
CA TRP A 181 5.72 -15.39 -17.22
C TRP A 181 7.09 -15.80 -16.66
N SER A 182 7.71 -16.87 -17.16
CA SER A 182 8.96 -17.41 -16.63
C SER A 182 10.16 -16.50 -16.87
N THR A 183 10.65 -15.91 -15.78
CA THR A 183 12.06 -15.57 -15.64
C THR A 183 12.68 -16.62 -14.71
N PRO A 184 14.01 -16.87 -14.76
CA PRO A 184 14.65 -17.83 -13.85
C PRO A 184 14.33 -17.58 -12.36
N VAL A 185 14.14 -16.30 -12.00
CA VAL A 185 13.72 -15.89 -10.65
C VAL A 185 12.28 -16.31 -10.35
N LEU A 186 11.36 -16.18 -11.32
CA LEU A 186 9.96 -16.60 -11.12
C LEU A 186 9.81 -18.11 -11.06
N GLU A 187 10.66 -18.87 -11.75
CA GLU A 187 10.65 -20.34 -11.71
C GLU A 187 10.96 -20.86 -10.29
N GLN A 188 11.95 -20.26 -9.62
CA GLN A 188 12.34 -20.64 -8.26
C GLN A 188 11.21 -20.44 -7.24
N PHE A 189 10.41 -19.40 -7.41
CA PHE A 189 9.31 -19.09 -6.51
C PHE A 189 7.96 -19.45 -7.10
N TRP A 190 7.93 -20.31 -8.13
CA TRP A 190 6.69 -20.69 -8.79
C TRP A 190 5.68 -21.31 -7.82
N GLN A 191 6.15 -22.20 -6.94
CA GLN A 191 5.30 -22.80 -5.90
C GLN A 191 4.76 -21.73 -4.94
N LEU A 192 5.58 -20.74 -4.57
CA LEU A 192 5.13 -19.63 -3.71
C LEU A 192 4.03 -18.80 -4.39
N LEU A 193 4.17 -18.52 -5.69
CA LEU A 193 3.14 -17.82 -6.48
C LEU A 193 1.84 -18.61 -6.53
N GLN A 194 1.92 -19.92 -6.82
CA GLN A 194 0.75 -20.81 -6.82
C GLN A 194 0.05 -20.82 -5.46
N ASP A 195 0.81 -20.87 -4.37
CA ASP A 195 0.26 -20.81 -3.01
C ASP A 195 -0.39 -19.45 -2.73
N CYS A 196 0.18 -18.33 -3.18
CA CYS A 196 -0.42 -16.99 -3.05
C CYS A 196 -1.75 -16.87 -3.84
N TRP A 197 -1.84 -17.55 -5.00
CA TRP A 197 -3.03 -17.54 -5.85
C TRP A 197 -4.03 -18.66 -5.56
N ASN A 198 -3.89 -19.34 -4.43
CA ASN A 198 -4.82 -20.41 -4.08
C ASN A 198 -6.27 -19.88 -4.05
N THR A 199 -7.17 -20.61 -4.71
CA THR A 199 -8.60 -20.28 -4.75
C THR A 199 -9.21 -20.25 -3.35
N ALA A 200 -8.77 -21.15 -2.47
CA ALA A 200 -9.16 -21.12 -1.06
C ALA A 200 -8.28 -20.10 -0.31
N ARG A 201 -8.87 -18.98 0.11
CA ARG A 201 -8.14 -17.88 0.78
C ARG A 201 -7.38 -18.32 2.03
N ASP A 202 -7.90 -19.29 2.78
CA ASP A 202 -7.30 -19.78 4.04
C ASP A 202 -6.10 -20.71 3.79
N LEU A 203 -5.91 -21.17 2.56
CA LEU A 203 -4.75 -21.96 2.15
C LEU A 203 -3.61 -21.09 1.61
N ARG A 204 -3.83 -19.77 1.45
CA ARG A 204 -2.77 -18.84 1.06
C ARG A 204 -1.77 -18.69 2.21
N PRO A 205 -0.46 -18.55 1.92
CA PRO A 205 0.54 -18.38 2.95
C PRO A 205 0.34 -17.04 3.66
N THR A 206 0.66 -16.98 4.95
CA THR A 206 0.70 -15.71 5.68
C THR A 206 1.90 -14.86 5.24
N ALA A 207 1.83 -13.55 5.44
CA ALA A 207 2.96 -12.68 5.10
C ALA A 207 4.30 -13.09 5.77
N PRO A 208 4.35 -13.53 7.05
CA PRO A 208 5.55 -14.12 7.62
C PRO A 208 6.07 -15.37 6.89
N GLN A 209 5.19 -16.28 6.47
CA GLN A 209 5.58 -17.48 5.72
C GLN A 209 6.16 -17.12 4.34
N ILE A 210 5.64 -16.06 3.71
CA ILE A 210 6.20 -15.53 2.45
C ILE A 210 7.61 -14.99 2.69
N VAL A 211 7.80 -14.15 3.72
CA VAL A 211 9.11 -13.57 4.06
C VAL A 211 10.14 -14.67 4.34
N GLU A 212 9.76 -15.71 5.09
CA GLU A 212 10.63 -16.86 5.37
C GLU A 212 11.06 -17.59 4.09
N ARG A 213 10.11 -17.88 3.19
CA ARG A 213 10.40 -18.55 1.90
C ARG A 213 11.26 -17.69 0.97
N LEU A 214 11.07 -16.37 0.96
CA LEU A 214 11.91 -15.44 0.19
C LEU A 214 13.34 -15.37 0.72
N ARG A 215 13.52 -15.40 2.05
CA ARG A 215 14.85 -15.39 2.70
C ARG A 215 15.60 -16.72 2.55
N GLY A 216 14.90 -17.85 2.48
CA GLY A 216 15.48 -19.17 2.29
C GLY A 216 16.04 -19.45 0.89
N ALA A 217 15.96 -18.49 -0.04
CA ALA A 217 16.40 -18.68 -1.41
C ALA A 217 17.93 -18.68 -1.55
N PRO A 218 18.52 -19.60 -2.35
CA PRO A 218 19.97 -19.74 -2.58
C PRO A 218 20.64 -18.59 -3.33
N PHE A 219 19.93 -17.52 -3.69
CA PHE A 219 20.58 -16.32 -4.19
C PHE A 219 21.18 -15.60 -2.98
N GLU A 220 22.42 -15.10 -3.09
CA GLU A 220 22.84 -14.05 -2.18
C GLU A 220 21.87 -12.88 -2.41
N LEU A 221 20.88 -12.76 -1.54
CA LEU A 221 20.33 -11.47 -1.19
C LEU A 221 21.57 -10.71 -0.72
N THR A 222 22.25 -10.02 -1.64
CA THR A 222 23.07 -8.88 -1.26
C THR A 222 22.08 -8.05 -0.48
N THR A 223 22.18 -8.11 0.86
CA THR A 223 21.44 -7.24 1.74
C THR A 223 21.72 -5.88 1.17
N PRO A 224 20.74 -5.20 0.53
CA PRO A 224 20.98 -3.83 0.15
C PRO A 224 21.35 -3.18 1.47
N GLU A 225 22.52 -2.55 1.54
CA GLU A 225 22.92 -1.76 2.71
C GLU A 225 21.66 -1.07 3.20
N ARG A 226 21.33 -1.31 4.48
CA ARG A 226 20.11 -0.82 5.10
C ARG A 226 19.93 0.61 4.61
N ALA A 227 18.88 0.88 3.84
CA ALA A 227 18.61 2.26 3.46
C ALA A 227 18.57 3.00 4.80
N PRO A 228 19.38 4.06 4.99
CA PRO A 228 19.43 4.77 6.25
C PRO A 228 17.99 5.02 6.68
N ASP A 229 17.67 4.62 7.91
CA ASP A 229 16.35 4.79 8.51
C ASP A 229 15.82 6.14 8.08
N TRP A 230 14.77 6.13 7.25
CA TRP A 230 14.25 7.27 6.49
C TRP A 230 14.78 8.59 7.00
N ASP A 231 15.90 8.96 6.40
CA ASP A 231 16.89 9.93 6.87
C ASP A 231 16.30 10.85 7.95
N GLU A 232 16.86 10.82 9.15
CA GLU A 232 16.56 11.83 10.18
C GLU A 232 16.59 13.23 9.56
N GLU A 233 17.42 13.42 8.51
CA GLU A 233 17.47 14.56 7.61
C GLU A 233 16.23 14.80 6.74
N SER A 234 15.59 13.79 6.15
CA SER A 234 14.33 13.90 5.37
C SER A 234 13.15 14.21 6.27
N THR A 235 13.06 13.55 7.43
CA THR A 235 12.07 13.86 8.47
C THR A 235 12.31 15.26 9.05
N SER A 236 13.58 15.64 9.27
CA SER A 236 13.95 16.98 9.72
C SER A 236 13.73 18.05 8.66
N LYS A 237 13.99 17.77 7.37
CA LYS A 237 13.70 18.67 6.24
C LYS A 237 12.20 18.88 6.10
N ALA A 238 11.39 17.83 6.21
CA ALA A 238 9.93 17.94 6.23
C ALA A 238 9.47 18.82 7.41
N ARG A 239 9.97 18.57 8.63
CA ARG A 239 9.70 19.40 9.82
C ARG A 239 10.18 20.85 9.67
N ARG A 240 11.26 21.10 8.92
CA ARG A 240 11.86 22.44 8.71
C ARG A 240 11.17 23.22 7.59
N CYS A 241 10.67 22.53 6.57
CA CYS A 241 9.86 23.09 5.48
C CYS A 241 8.41 23.32 5.90
N LEU A 242 7.87 22.46 6.77
CA LEU A 242 6.63 22.69 7.54
C LEU A 242 6.93 23.70 8.65
N LYS A 243 7.18 24.96 8.27
CA LYS A 243 7.16 26.06 9.25
C LYS A 243 5.80 26.02 9.98
N PRO A 244 5.75 26.16 11.32
CA PRO A 244 4.47 26.25 11.98
C PRO A 244 3.73 27.53 11.53
N GLN A 245 2.41 27.36 11.51
CA GLN A 245 1.31 28.35 11.53
C GLN A 245 0.69 28.74 10.16
N PRO A 246 -0.65 28.60 10.04
CA PRO A 246 -1.61 29.63 10.42
C PRO A 246 -1.89 29.58 11.93
N PRO A 247 -2.30 30.70 12.56
CA PRO A 247 -2.38 30.81 14.01
C PRO A 247 -3.13 29.62 14.60
N ALA A 248 -2.67 29.13 15.76
CA ALA A 248 -3.38 28.15 16.57
C ALA A 248 -4.87 28.44 16.50
N VAL A 249 -5.63 27.54 15.88
CA VAL A 249 -7.07 27.70 15.70
C VAL A 249 -7.64 27.81 17.10
N SER A 250 -8.11 28.99 17.47
CA SER A 250 -8.62 29.22 18.81
C SER A 250 -9.79 28.28 19.08
N THR A 251 -10.03 27.94 20.35
CA THR A 251 -11.21 27.18 20.78
C THR A 251 -12.52 27.83 20.29
N ALA A 252 -12.51 29.14 20.03
CA ALA A 252 -13.62 29.86 19.41
C ALA A 252 -13.81 29.52 17.92
N GLN A 253 -12.74 29.37 17.14
CA GLN A 253 -12.83 28.92 15.74
C GLN A 253 -13.23 27.44 15.61
N LEU A 254 -12.76 26.58 16.51
CA LEU A 254 -13.17 25.16 16.55
C LEU A 254 -14.68 25.02 16.83
N LYS A 255 -15.21 25.82 17.77
CA LYS A 255 -16.66 25.89 18.04
C LYS A 255 -17.45 26.43 16.85
N GLN A 256 -16.90 27.39 16.11
CA GLN A 256 -17.54 27.93 14.91
C GLN A 256 -17.61 26.91 13.75
N TRP A 257 -16.71 25.93 13.74
CA TRP A 257 -16.70 24.80 12.80
C TRP A 257 -17.49 23.58 13.30
N GLY A 258 -18.18 23.69 14.44
CA GLY A 258 -19.03 22.62 14.96
C GLY A 258 -18.28 21.44 15.59
N ILE A 259 -16.96 21.55 15.75
CA ILE A 259 -16.12 20.52 16.39
C ILE A 259 -16.25 20.71 17.90
N ARG A 260 -16.86 19.74 18.60
CA ARG A 260 -16.93 19.73 20.07
C ARG A 260 -15.72 19.02 20.65
N GLU A 261 -15.19 19.56 21.74
CA GLU A 261 -14.10 18.99 22.55
C GLU A 261 -14.42 17.57 23.04
#